data_AF-A0A9N8W5R4-F1
#
_entry.id   AF-A0A9N8W5R4-F1
#
_cell.length_a   1.000
_cell.length_b   1.000
_cell.length_c   1.000
_cell.angle_alpha   90.00
_cell.angle_beta   90.00
_cell.angle_gamma   90.00
#
_symmetry.space_group_name_H-M   'P 1'
#
loop_
_entity.id
_entity.type
_entity.pdbx_description
1 polymer ?
#
loop_
_entity_poly.entity_id
_entity_poly.type
_entity_poly.pdbx_seq_one_letter_code
_entity_poly.pdbx_strand_id
1 'polypeptide(L)'
;MSTLIQSNGSEDSTSESDVDKAEEVEKSEKVGSVKRKSKRRPVEVSSKKPVSRFRKVVDLPSNIKKRRDPRFDNLSGKFNEDLFEKSYNFLNEYKDSEIKELQDRISKEKDPEEIEKLRQLLSKLQSKAAHEKQLKQKKLLKRERRKEELELVSRGKTPFYIKKSDEKKLELIDKFEKIQKSNPKALDKFIEKRRKRNAAKEHRHMPFKRRKVE
;
A
#
# COMPACT_ATOMS: atom_id res chain seq x y z
N MET A 1 29.81 -56.30 -32.73
CA MET A 1 31.16 -55.89 -33.17
C MET A 1 31.23 -54.39 -33.00
N SER A 2 31.53 -53.86 -31.81
CA SER A 2 32.87 -53.67 -31.22
C SER A 2 33.88 -53.07 -32.20
N THR A 3 34.02 -51.74 -32.17
CA THR A 3 35.32 -51.07 -32.28
C THR A 3 35.36 -49.90 -31.28
N LEU A 4 36.20 -50.12 -30.28
CA LEU A 4 36.79 -49.18 -29.35
C LEU A 4 38.00 -48.54 -30.05
N ILE A 5 38.22 -47.23 -29.93
CA ILE A 5 39.55 -46.60 -29.85
C ILE A 5 39.40 -45.30 -29.05
N GLN A 6 40.26 -45.19 -28.04
CA GLN A 6 40.43 -44.11 -27.07
C GLN A 6 41.51 -43.11 -27.52
N SER A 7 41.62 -42.03 -26.71
CA SER A 7 42.75 -41.09 -26.49
C SER A 7 42.70 -39.77 -27.27
N ASN A 8 43.09 -38.61 -26.72
CA ASN A 8 43.19 -38.03 -25.36
C ASN A 8 43.69 -36.57 -25.55
N GLY A 9 43.32 -35.66 -24.64
CA GLY A 9 43.94 -34.32 -24.44
C GLY A 9 43.35 -33.22 -25.33
N SER A 10 42.96 -32.04 -24.87
CA SER A 10 43.32 -31.23 -23.67
C SER A 10 42.16 -30.23 -23.42
N GLU A 11 41.47 -30.28 -22.28
CA GLU A 11 41.67 -29.42 -21.10
C GLU A 11 41.70 -27.92 -21.40
N ASP A 12 40.60 -27.20 -21.07
CA ASP A 12 40.68 -26.13 -20.06
C ASP A 12 39.29 -25.86 -19.45
N SER A 13 39.13 -26.26 -18.19
CA SER A 13 37.95 -26.02 -17.35
C SER A 13 38.43 -25.29 -16.11
N THR A 14 38.28 -23.97 -16.10
CA THR A 14 38.62 -23.13 -14.95
C THR A 14 37.47 -23.15 -13.94
N SER A 15 37.51 -24.15 -13.05
CA SER A 15 36.82 -24.16 -11.77
C SER A 15 37.85 -23.87 -10.67
N GLU A 16 38.03 -22.60 -10.33
CA GLU A 16 38.86 -22.22 -9.18
C GLU A 16 38.02 -22.22 -7.91
N SER A 17 38.29 -23.25 -7.11
CA SER A 17 37.96 -23.36 -5.69
C SER A 17 39.03 -22.65 -4.88
N ASP A 18 38.74 -21.44 -4.39
CA ASP A 18 39.59 -20.77 -3.42
C ASP A 18 39.27 -21.27 -2.01
N VAL A 19 40.16 -22.15 -1.52
CA VAL A 19 40.26 -22.58 -0.13
C VAL A 19 41.38 -21.78 0.52
N ASP A 20 40.98 -20.97 1.50
CA ASP A 20 41.72 -20.55 2.70
C ASP A 20 43.13 -19.94 2.55
N LYS A 21 43.18 -18.60 2.55
CA LYS A 21 44.19 -17.85 3.32
C LYS A 21 43.61 -16.55 3.86
N ALA A 22 42.70 -16.66 4.82
CA ALA A 22 42.34 -15.55 5.67
C ALA A 22 43.52 -15.26 6.61
N GLU A 23 44.20 -14.15 6.35
CA GLU A 23 45.11 -13.49 7.28
C GLU A 23 44.47 -13.38 8.67
N GLU A 24 45.31 -13.55 9.69
CA GLU A 24 44.99 -13.40 11.10
C GLU A 24 44.17 -12.14 11.35
N VAL A 25 42.85 -12.31 11.50
CA VAL A 25 42.03 -11.34 12.20
C VAL A 25 42.47 -11.43 13.65
N GLU A 26 43.29 -10.46 14.06
CA GLU A 26 43.59 -10.21 15.45
C GLU A 26 42.32 -10.38 16.26
N LYS A 27 42.43 -11.31 17.22
CA LYS A 27 41.45 -11.64 18.22
C LYS A 27 40.99 -10.36 18.89
N SER A 28 39.95 -9.72 18.34
CA SER A 28 39.29 -8.60 18.99
C SER A 28 38.94 -9.08 20.39
N GLU A 29 39.63 -8.51 21.36
CA GLU A 29 39.52 -8.90 22.75
C GLU A 29 38.03 -8.88 23.08
N LYS A 30 37.50 -10.03 23.50
CA LYS A 30 36.18 -10.08 24.10
C LYS A 30 36.26 -9.18 25.33
N VAL A 31 35.94 -7.90 25.17
CA VAL A 31 35.78 -6.95 26.26
C VAL A 31 34.80 -7.62 27.21
N GLY A 32 35.36 -8.11 28.32
CA GLY A 32 34.73 -9.12 29.16
C GLY A 32 33.30 -8.70 29.46
N SER A 33 32.35 -9.61 29.24
CA SER A 33 31.00 -9.45 29.76
C SER A 33 31.13 -9.07 31.24
N VAL A 34 30.65 -7.89 31.63
CA VAL A 34 30.75 -7.45 33.03
C VAL A 34 30.10 -8.52 33.90
N LYS A 35 30.93 -9.28 34.64
CA LYS A 35 30.45 -10.38 35.46
C LYS A 35 29.66 -9.78 36.62
N ARG A 36 28.44 -10.29 36.82
CA ARG A 36 27.62 -9.92 37.99
C ARG A 36 28.38 -10.31 39.25
N LYS A 37 28.46 -9.40 40.23
CA LYS A 37 29.04 -9.71 41.56
C LYS A 37 28.22 -10.75 42.34
N SER A 38 26.91 -10.90 42.04
CA SER A 38 26.07 -11.98 42.58
C SER A 38 24.91 -12.31 41.62
N LYS A 39 24.32 -13.51 41.76
CA LYS A 39 23.30 -14.02 40.81
C LYS A 39 22.05 -13.13 40.71
N ARG A 40 21.73 -12.37 41.76
CA ARG A 40 20.52 -11.54 41.88
C ARG A 40 20.77 -10.04 41.70
N ARG A 41 21.98 -9.62 41.34
CA ARG A 41 22.32 -8.19 41.20
C ARG A 41 22.26 -7.71 39.75
N PRO A 42 21.67 -6.53 39.48
CA PRO A 42 21.77 -5.87 38.18
C PRO A 42 23.24 -5.58 37.79
N VAL A 43 23.46 -5.41 36.48
CA VAL A 43 24.74 -4.97 35.91
C VAL A 43 24.56 -3.57 35.34
N GLU A 44 25.43 -2.66 35.70
CA GLU A 44 25.48 -1.32 35.10
C GLU A 44 26.06 -1.42 33.68
N VAL A 45 25.38 -0.81 32.72
CA VAL A 45 25.79 -0.77 31.31
C VAL A 45 25.93 0.69 30.90
N SER A 46 27.01 1.02 30.19
CA SER A 46 27.24 2.39 29.70
C SER A 46 26.17 2.81 28.70
N SER A 47 25.64 4.03 28.86
CA SER A 47 24.71 4.68 27.92
C SER A 47 25.30 4.92 26.52
N LYS A 48 26.64 4.87 26.39
CA LYS A 48 27.34 5.03 25.10
C LYS A 48 27.28 3.78 24.22
N LYS A 49 26.82 2.64 24.74
CA LYS A 49 26.67 1.41 23.94
C LYS A 49 25.38 1.53 23.09
N PRO A 50 25.49 1.61 21.76
CA PRO A 50 24.30 1.71 20.91
C PRO A 50 23.50 0.41 20.99
N VAL A 51 22.17 0.53 21.09
CA VAL A 51 21.28 -0.64 21.00
C VAL A 51 21.21 -1.15 19.56
N SER A 52 21.07 -2.47 19.39
CA SER A 52 20.80 -3.05 18.07
C SER A 52 19.51 -2.47 17.50
N ARG A 53 19.53 -2.02 16.24
CA ARG A 53 18.33 -1.57 15.53
C ARG A 53 17.35 -2.73 15.28
N PHE A 54 17.88 -3.95 15.14
CA PHE A 54 17.09 -5.15 14.97
C PHE A 54 16.72 -5.76 16.32
N ARG A 55 15.43 -5.92 16.55
CA ARG A 55 14.90 -6.72 17.65
C ARG A 55 15.24 -8.19 17.37
N LYS A 56 15.97 -8.83 18.28
CA LYS A 56 16.10 -10.30 18.26
C LYS A 56 14.73 -10.90 18.59
N VAL A 57 13.99 -11.31 17.56
CA VAL A 57 12.78 -12.11 17.73
C VAL A 57 13.26 -13.53 18.02
N VAL A 58 13.04 -14.01 19.24
CA VAL A 58 13.31 -15.41 19.58
C VAL A 58 12.19 -16.23 18.98
N ASP A 59 12.48 -16.98 17.92
CA ASP A 59 11.53 -17.93 17.37
C ASP A 59 11.24 -19.01 18.42
N LEU A 60 9.96 -19.23 18.70
CA LEU A 60 9.54 -20.35 19.54
C LEU A 60 10.00 -21.66 18.89
N PRO A 61 10.51 -22.64 19.66
CA PRO A 61 10.91 -23.92 19.12
C PRO A 61 9.75 -24.55 18.32
N SER A 62 10.06 -25.13 17.17
CA SER A 62 9.09 -25.69 16.20
C SER A 62 8.12 -26.71 16.80
N ASN A 63 8.49 -27.31 17.94
CA ASN A 63 7.70 -28.30 18.67
C ASN A 63 6.54 -27.68 19.48
N ILE A 64 6.54 -26.37 19.71
CA ILE A 64 5.40 -25.68 20.34
C ILE A 64 4.39 -25.36 19.24
N LYS A 65 3.28 -26.12 19.20
CA LYS A 65 2.16 -25.85 18.31
C LYS A 65 1.64 -24.43 18.56
N LYS A 66 1.91 -23.52 17.63
CA LYS A 66 1.34 -22.16 17.65
C LYS A 66 -0.19 -22.30 17.68
N ARG A 67 -0.87 -21.57 18.57
CA ARG A 67 -2.34 -21.51 18.57
C ARG A 67 -2.78 -21.01 17.20
N ARG A 68 -3.58 -21.81 16.50
CA ARG A 68 -4.12 -21.44 15.19
C ARG A 68 -5.32 -20.55 15.39
N ASP A 69 -5.18 -19.28 15.03
CA ASP A 69 -6.31 -18.37 14.89
C ASP A 69 -6.64 -18.31 13.40
N PRO A 70 -7.83 -18.74 12.95
CA PRO A 70 -8.18 -18.75 11.54
C PRO A 70 -8.15 -17.36 10.89
N ARG A 71 -8.19 -16.29 11.69
CA ARG A 71 -8.01 -14.92 11.19
C ARG A 71 -6.57 -14.61 10.79
N PHE A 72 -5.62 -15.32 11.39
CA PHE A 72 -4.18 -15.11 11.24
C PHE A 72 -3.44 -16.34 10.68
N ASP A 73 -4.15 -17.45 10.41
CA ASP A 73 -3.59 -18.66 9.81
C ASP A 73 -3.57 -18.53 8.28
N ASN A 74 -2.39 -18.69 7.69
CA ASN A 74 -2.20 -18.63 6.24
C ASN A 74 -2.97 -19.73 5.49
N LEU A 75 -3.36 -20.81 6.18
CA LEU A 75 -4.15 -21.91 5.62
C LEU A 75 -5.64 -21.61 5.48
N SER A 76 -6.17 -20.57 6.12
CA SER A 76 -7.60 -20.22 6.09
C SER A 76 -8.05 -19.53 4.80
N GLY A 77 -7.16 -19.37 3.81
CA GLY A 77 -7.46 -18.79 2.50
C GLY A 77 -7.23 -17.29 2.42
N LYS A 78 -7.61 -16.68 1.28
CA LYS A 78 -7.47 -15.23 1.04
C LYS A 78 -8.82 -14.55 1.03
N PHE A 79 -8.84 -13.26 1.38
CA PHE A 79 -10.05 -12.44 1.34
C PHE A 79 -10.56 -12.29 -0.10
N ASN A 80 -11.78 -12.79 -0.35
CA ASN A 80 -12.47 -12.64 -1.62
C ASN A 80 -13.43 -11.44 -1.55
N GLU A 81 -12.97 -10.30 -2.06
CA GLU A 81 -13.70 -9.04 -2.00
C GLU A 81 -15.06 -9.11 -2.70
N ASP A 82 -15.15 -9.73 -3.88
CA ASP A 82 -16.41 -9.87 -4.62
C ASP A 82 -17.46 -10.71 -3.89
N LEU A 83 -17.03 -11.77 -3.20
CA LEU A 83 -17.93 -12.64 -2.43
C LEU A 83 -18.41 -11.90 -1.19
N PHE A 84 -17.49 -11.22 -0.49
CA PHE A 84 -17.80 -10.40 0.67
C PHE A 84 -18.79 -9.27 0.33
N GLU A 85 -18.57 -8.55 -0.77
CA GLU A 85 -19.47 -7.47 -1.22
C GLU A 85 -20.89 -8.01 -1.48
N LYS A 86 -21.01 -9.23 -2.02
CA LYS A 86 -22.31 -9.88 -2.26
C LYS A 86 -22.96 -10.39 -0.98
N SER A 87 -22.22 -11.12 -0.13
CA SER A 87 -22.76 -11.71 1.09
C SER A 87 -23.19 -10.67 2.12
N TYR A 88 -22.49 -9.53 2.16
CA TYR A 88 -22.76 -8.43 3.09
C TYR A 88 -23.39 -7.22 2.42
N ASN A 89 -24.08 -7.41 1.28
CA ASN A 89 -24.71 -6.29 0.57
C ASN A 89 -25.78 -5.57 1.41
N PHE A 90 -26.47 -6.31 2.29
CA PHE A 90 -27.48 -5.76 3.21
C PHE A 90 -26.94 -4.66 4.14
N LEU A 91 -25.62 -4.65 4.42
CA LEU A 91 -25.01 -3.58 5.22
C LEU A 91 -25.09 -2.22 4.53
N ASN A 92 -25.23 -2.17 3.20
CA ASN A 92 -25.41 -0.90 2.49
C ASN A 92 -26.76 -0.27 2.83
N GLU A 93 -27.82 -1.08 2.95
CA GLU A 93 -29.15 -0.61 3.33
C GLU A 93 -29.14 -0.08 4.77
N TYR A 94 -28.47 -0.78 5.68
CA TYR A 94 -28.32 -0.34 7.08
C TYR A 94 -27.52 0.97 7.21
N LYS A 95 -26.45 1.13 6.43
CA LYS A 95 -25.69 2.38 6.38
C LYS A 95 -26.56 3.54 5.87
N ASP A 96 -27.38 3.29 4.85
CA ASP A 96 -28.27 4.31 4.30
C ASP A 96 -29.39 4.70 5.29
N SER A 97 -29.92 3.74 6.07
CA SER A 97 -30.86 4.04 7.15
C SER A 97 -30.18 4.81 8.30
N GLU A 98 -28.96 4.44 8.69
CA GLU A 98 -28.19 5.15 9.72
C GLU A 98 -27.97 6.63 9.35
N ILE A 99 -27.65 6.93 8.09
CA ILE A 99 -27.50 8.31 7.60
C ILE A 99 -28.83 9.08 7.71
N LYS A 100 -29.96 8.45 7.38
CA LYS A 100 -31.30 9.07 7.50
C LYS A 100 -31.67 9.33 8.95
N GLU A 101 -31.46 8.35 9.83
CA GLU A 101 -31.70 8.50 11.27
C GLU A 101 -30.89 9.65 11.86
N LEU A 102 -29.62 9.81 11.46
CA LEU A 102 -28.81 10.93 11.93
C LEU A 102 -29.33 12.28 11.45
N GLN A 103 -29.85 12.36 10.22
CA GLN A 103 -30.50 13.57 9.72
C GLN A 103 -31.74 13.91 10.55
N ASP A 104 -32.54 12.90 10.88
CA ASP A 104 -33.73 13.06 11.72
C ASP A 104 -33.39 13.41 13.17
N ARG A 105 -32.29 12.88 13.71
CA ARG A 105 -31.81 13.27 15.05
C ARG A 105 -31.35 14.73 15.06
N ILE A 106 -30.59 15.15 14.04
CA ILE A 106 -30.14 16.55 13.91
C ILE A 106 -31.31 17.53 13.83
N SER A 107 -32.43 17.14 13.22
CA SER A 107 -33.61 18.03 13.10
C SER A 107 -34.44 18.12 14.38
N LYS A 108 -34.39 17.10 15.24
CA LYS A 108 -35.14 17.03 16.51
C LYS A 108 -34.35 17.57 17.70
N GLU A 109 -33.03 17.40 17.68
CA GLU A 109 -32.15 17.80 18.76
C GLU A 109 -32.12 19.32 18.92
N LYS A 110 -32.04 19.79 20.17
CA LYS A 110 -32.03 21.23 20.49
C LYS A 110 -30.68 21.69 21.00
N ASP A 111 -29.92 20.79 21.60
CA ASP A 111 -28.62 21.11 22.20
C ASP A 111 -27.58 21.37 21.09
N PRO A 112 -26.96 22.57 21.06
CA PRO A 112 -26.07 22.96 19.96
C PRO A 112 -24.81 22.09 19.89
N GLU A 113 -24.26 21.68 21.03
CA GLU A 113 -23.07 20.82 21.08
C GLU A 113 -23.34 19.42 20.52
N GLU A 114 -24.50 18.84 20.85
CA GLU A 114 -24.90 17.53 20.33
C GLU A 114 -25.24 17.59 18.84
N ILE A 115 -25.89 18.67 18.37
CA ILE A 115 -26.12 18.92 16.95
C ILE A 115 -24.78 18.95 16.19
N GLU A 116 -23.76 19.63 16.72
CA GLU A 116 -22.44 19.66 16.09
C GLU A 116 -21.79 18.28 16.06
N LYS A 117 -21.83 17.52 17.16
CA LYS A 117 -21.32 16.13 17.20
C LYS A 117 -22.01 15.25 16.16
N LEU A 118 -23.34 15.33 16.06
CA LEU A 118 -24.13 14.59 15.08
C LEU A 118 -23.82 15.00 13.64
N ARG A 119 -23.66 16.29 13.37
CA ARG A 119 -23.26 16.81 12.05
C ARG A 119 -21.86 16.32 11.64
N GLN A 120 -20.91 16.30 12.58
CA GLN A 120 -19.58 15.77 12.33
C GLN A 120 -19.64 14.27 12.00
N LEU A 121 -20.46 13.50 12.73
CA LEU A 121 -20.65 12.07 12.48
C LEU A 121 -21.28 11.83 11.11
N LEU A 122 -22.35 12.55 10.79
CA LEU A 122 -23.01 12.50 9.47
C LEU A 122 -22.01 12.81 8.35
N SER A 123 -21.20 13.86 8.50
CA SER A 123 -20.18 14.23 7.49
C SER A 123 -19.15 13.13 7.27
N LYS A 124 -18.70 12.46 8.35
CA LYS A 124 -17.79 11.31 8.27
C LYS A 124 -18.43 10.14 7.51
N LEU A 125 -19.68 9.79 7.82
CA LEU A 125 -20.39 8.69 7.15
C LEU A 125 -20.66 8.98 5.68
N GLN A 126 -21.10 10.19 5.35
CA GLN A 126 -21.31 10.61 3.95
C GLN A 126 -19.99 10.60 3.16
N SER A 127 -18.91 11.07 3.76
CA SER A 127 -17.58 11.05 3.13
C SER A 127 -17.11 9.61 2.87
N LYS A 128 -17.32 8.71 3.84
CA LYS A 128 -17.01 7.28 3.70
C LYS A 128 -17.84 6.63 2.58
N ALA A 129 -19.15 6.88 2.56
CA ALA A 129 -20.04 6.35 1.52
C ALA A 129 -19.66 6.88 0.13
N ALA A 130 -19.33 8.17 -0.01
CA ALA A 130 -18.86 8.76 -1.25
C ALA A 130 -17.54 8.13 -1.72
N HIS A 131 -16.60 7.88 -0.80
CA HIS A 131 -15.33 7.21 -1.10
C HIS A 131 -15.53 5.76 -1.55
N GLU A 132 -16.37 4.98 -0.85
CA GLU A 132 -16.73 3.61 -1.23
C GLU A 132 -17.35 3.57 -2.64
N LYS A 133 -18.27 4.50 -2.94
CA LYS A 133 -18.85 4.65 -4.29
C LYS A 133 -17.78 4.93 -5.34
N GLN A 134 -16.84 5.84 -5.08
CA GLN A 134 -15.74 6.14 -6.01
C GLN A 134 -14.84 4.93 -6.25
N LEU A 135 -14.50 4.15 -5.22
CA LEU A 135 -13.71 2.93 -5.36
C LEU A 135 -14.44 1.89 -6.21
N LYS A 136 -15.73 1.65 -5.95
CA LYS A 136 -16.56 0.73 -6.75
C LYS A 136 -16.58 1.15 -8.21
N GLN A 137 -16.77 2.43 -8.50
CA GLN A 137 -16.77 2.97 -9.86
C GLN A 137 -15.44 2.72 -10.60
N LYS A 138 -14.30 2.92 -9.93
CA LYS A 138 -12.98 2.61 -10.50
C LYS A 138 -12.81 1.12 -10.82
N LYS A 139 -13.25 0.24 -9.91
CA LYS A 139 -13.21 -1.21 -10.12
C LYS A 139 -14.09 -1.62 -11.30
N LEU A 140 -15.28 -1.04 -11.42
CA LEU A 140 -16.21 -1.28 -12.53
C LEU A 140 -15.59 -0.88 -13.87
N LEU A 141 -15.06 0.34 -13.99
CA LEU A 141 -14.40 0.82 -15.21
C LEU A 141 -13.24 -0.10 -15.62
N LYS A 142 -12.44 -0.55 -14.64
CA LYS A 142 -11.36 -1.52 -14.90
C LYS A 142 -11.89 -2.87 -15.36
N ARG A 143 -13.01 -3.32 -14.80
CA ARG A 143 -13.65 -4.60 -15.16
C ARG A 143 -14.28 -4.54 -16.55
N GLU A 144 -14.98 -3.46 -16.88
CA GLU A 144 -15.60 -3.21 -18.19
C GLU A 144 -14.52 -3.23 -19.27
N ARG A 145 -13.46 -2.45 -19.09
CA ARG A 145 -12.35 -2.45 -20.05
C ARG A 145 -11.67 -3.81 -20.21
N ARG A 146 -11.52 -4.56 -19.11
CA ARG A 146 -10.98 -5.92 -19.19
C ARG A 146 -11.90 -6.83 -20.01
N LYS A 147 -13.22 -6.70 -19.86
CA LYS A 147 -14.19 -7.47 -20.65
C LYS A 147 -14.11 -7.10 -22.14
N GLU A 148 -14.06 -5.81 -22.46
CA GLU A 148 -13.91 -5.32 -23.84
C GLU A 148 -12.64 -5.87 -24.50
N GLU A 149 -11.49 -5.82 -23.81
CA GLU A 149 -10.25 -6.40 -24.36
C GLU A 149 -10.35 -7.92 -24.50
N LEU A 150 -11.00 -8.63 -23.58
CA LEU A 150 -11.24 -10.08 -23.71
C LEU A 150 -12.08 -10.40 -24.96
N GLU A 151 -13.12 -9.61 -25.24
CA GLU A 151 -13.93 -9.77 -26.44
C GLU A 151 -13.14 -9.50 -27.72
N LEU A 152 -12.29 -8.47 -27.74
CA LEU A 152 -11.41 -8.19 -28.88
C LEU A 152 -10.36 -9.29 -29.09
N VAL A 153 -9.81 -9.84 -28.00
CA VAL A 153 -8.88 -10.97 -28.05
C VAL A 153 -9.57 -12.22 -28.57
N SER A 154 -10.81 -12.47 -28.14
CA SER A 154 -11.62 -13.57 -28.68
C SER A 154 -11.87 -13.44 -30.19
N ARG A 155 -11.88 -12.21 -30.72
CA ARG A 155 -11.97 -11.93 -32.16
C ARG A 155 -10.62 -12.04 -32.89
N GLY A 156 -9.53 -12.31 -32.18
CA GLY A 156 -8.19 -12.49 -32.74
C GLY A 156 -7.23 -11.32 -32.55
N LYS A 157 -7.60 -10.24 -31.83
CA LYS A 157 -6.66 -9.19 -31.46
C LYS A 157 -5.63 -9.74 -30.46
N THR A 158 -4.39 -9.24 -30.50
CA THR A 158 -3.41 -9.58 -29.48
C THR A 158 -3.81 -9.01 -28.10
N PRO A 159 -3.63 -9.76 -27.00
CA PRO A 159 -3.93 -9.26 -25.66
C PRO A 159 -3.16 -7.99 -25.33
N PHE A 160 -3.89 -6.92 -25.03
CA PHE A 160 -3.31 -5.62 -24.69
C PHE A 160 -3.60 -5.25 -23.24
N TYR A 161 -2.54 -5.06 -22.46
CA TYR A 161 -2.62 -4.62 -21.07
C TYR A 161 -2.25 -3.14 -20.97
N ILE A 162 -3.19 -2.35 -20.48
CA ILE A 162 -3.02 -0.90 -20.41
C ILE A 162 -2.04 -0.52 -19.31
N LYS A 163 -1.22 0.50 -19.58
CA LYS A 163 -0.32 1.06 -18.58
C LYS A 163 -1.12 1.74 -17.46
N LYS A 164 -0.61 1.68 -16.23
CA LYS A 164 -1.21 2.34 -15.06
C LYS A 164 -1.44 3.85 -15.27
N SER A 165 -0.63 4.51 -16.09
CA SER A 165 -0.81 5.93 -16.46
C SER A 165 -2.08 6.16 -17.27
N ASP A 166 -2.40 5.25 -18.19
CA ASP A 166 -3.54 5.38 -19.08
C ASP A 166 -4.83 4.90 -18.40
N GLU A 167 -4.75 3.94 -17.48
CA GLU A 167 -5.84 3.64 -16.53
C GLU A 167 -6.26 4.91 -15.77
N LYS A 168 -5.29 5.65 -15.22
CA LYS A 168 -5.56 6.92 -14.52
C LYS A 168 -6.16 7.99 -15.43
N LYS A 169 -5.77 8.05 -16.71
CA LYS A 169 -6.39 8.98 -17.68
C LYS A 169 -7.86 8.64 -17.89
N LEU A 170 -8.20 7.36 -18.03
CA LEU A 170 -9.61 6.95 -18.11
C LEU A 170 -10.40 7.31 -16.86
N GLU A 171 -9.86 7.03 -15.67
CA GLU A 171 -10.51 7.44 -14.41
C GLU A 171 -10.74 8.96 -14.35
N LEU A 172 -9.80 9.75 -14.88
CA LEU A 172 -9.94 11.21 -14.94
C LEU A 172 -11.02 11.64 -15.93
N ILE A 173 -11.08 11.01 -17.10
CA ILE A 173 -12.10 11.28 -18.13
C ILE A 173 -13.49 11.02 -17.54
N ASP A 174 -13.73 9.83 -16.99
CA ASP A 174 -15.00 9.47 -16.34
C ASP A 174 -15.37 10.46 -15.22
N LYS A 175 -14.38 10.87 -14.41
CA LYS A 175 -14.61 11.88 -13.37
C LYS A 175 -15.03 13.24 -13.95
N PHE A 176 -14.39 13.70 -15.01
CA PHE A 176 -14.73 14.97 -15.65
C PHE A 176 -16.09 14.91 -16.34
N GLU A 177 -16.41 13.80 -17.00
CA GLU A 177 -17.74 13.57 -17.59
C GLU A 177 -18.83 13.59 -16.52
N LYS A 178 -18.61 12.95 -15.36
CA LYS A 178 -19.56 12.99 -14.23
C LYS A 178 -19.78 14.42 -13.73
N ILE A 179 -18.71 15.20 -13.60
CA ILE A 179 -18.83 16.61 -13.19
C ILE A 179 -19.58 17.41 -14.26
N GLN A 180 -19.23 17.23 -15.54
CA GLN A 180 -19.87 17.91 -16.66
C GLN A 180 -21.38 17.63 -16.72
N LYS A 181 -21.76 16.35 -16.58
CA LYS A 181 -23.16 15.89 -16.52
C LYS A 181 -23.91 16.49 -15.33
N SER A 182 -23.24 16.62 -14.17
CA SER A 182 -23.86 17.20 -12.98
C SER A 182 -24.05 18.72 -13.07
N ASN A 183 -23.01 19.46 -13.47
CA ASN A 183 -23.04 20.91 -13.61
C ASN A 183 -21.83 21.43 -14.42
N PRO A 184 -22.04 22.02 -15.61
CA PRO A 184 -20.95 22.52 -16.45
C PRO A 184 -20.17 23.67 -15.78
N LYS A 185 -20.85 24.57 -15.04
CA LYS A 185 -20.18 25.68 -14.34
C LYS A 185 -19.28 25.18 -13.20
N ALA A 186 -19.58 24.01 -12.63
CA ALA A 186 -18.74 23.39 -11.60
C ALA A 186 -17.45 22.82 -12.19
N LEU A 187 -17.49 22.34 -13.45
CA LEU A 187 -16.32 21.89 -14.19
C LEU A 187 -15.34 23.05 -14.42
N ASP A 188 -15.85 24.19 -14.90
CA ASP A 188 -15.02 25.38 -15.16
C ASP A 188 -14.34 25.86 -13.87
N LYS A 189 -15.10 25.99 -12.79
CA LYS A 189 -14.55 26.33 -11.46
C LYS A 189 -13.49 25.34 -11.00
N PHE A 190 -13.65 24.05 -11.27
CA PHE A 190 -12.66 23.03 -10.92
C PHE A 190 -11.37 23.20 -11.75
N ILE A 191 -11.50 23.44 -13.06
CA ILE A 191 -10.38 23.69 -13.97
C ILE A 191 -9.63 24.96 -13.56
N GLU A 192 -10.36 26.05 -13.27
CA GLU A 192 -9.79 27.31 -12.78
C GLU A 192 -9.02 27.14 -11.48
N LYS A 193 -9.60 26.43 -10.49
CA LYS A 193 -8.91 26.11 -9.23
C LYS A 193 -7.62 25.33 -9.49
N ARG A 194 -7.64 24.38 -10.42
CA ARG A 194 -6.45 23.61 -10.79
C ARG A 194 -5.41 24.48 -11.50
N ARG A 195 -5.82 25.36 -12.42
CA ARG A 195 -4.95 26.34 -13.08
C ARG A 195 -4.28 27.26 -12.06
N LYS A 196 -5.05 27.86 -11.14
CA LYS A 196 -4.53 28.73 -10.06
C LYS A 196 -3.50 28.00 -9.17
N ARG A 197 -3.78 26.75 -8.78
CA ARG A 197 -2.84 25.93 -7.98
C ARG A 197 -1.56 25.60 -8.74
N ASN A 198 -1.66 25.30 -10.04
CA ASN A 198 -0.49 25.02 -10.87
C ASN A 198 0.37 26.27 -11.07
N ALA A 199 -0.25 27.42 -11.37
CA ALA A 199 0.43 28.70 -11.49
C ALA A 199 1.15 29.07 -10.17
N ALA A 200 0.49 28.90 -9.02
CA ALA A 200 1.13 29.15 -7.72
C ALA A 200 2.35 28.25 -7.46
N LYS A 201 2.31 26.98 -7.90
CA LYS A 201 3.47 26.07 -7.82
C LYS A 201 4.59 26.49 -8.76
N GLU A 202 4.26 26.93 -9.96
CA GLU A 202 5.24 27.43 -10.94
C GLU A 202 5.91 28.70 -10.43
N HIS A 203 5.14 29.67 -9.92
CA HIS A 203 5.65 30.89 -9.30
C HIS A 203 6.63 30.61 -8.14
N ARG A 204 6.44 29.53 -7.38
CA ARG A 204 7.40 29.12 -6.33
C ARG A 204 8.77 28.74 -6.89
N HIS A 205 8.83 28.20 -8.09
CA HIS A 205 10.06 27.74 -8.74
C HIS A 205 10.63 28.77 -9.73
N MET A 206 9.92 29.87 -9.95
CA MET A 206 10.41 30.97 -10.77
C MET A 206 11.47 31.76 -10.00
N PRO A 207 12.68 31.95 -10.57
CA PRO A 207 13.69 32.80 -9.94
C PRO A 207 13.15 34.23 -9.80
N PHE A 208 13.16 34.78 -8.59
CA PHE A 208 12.95 36.21 -8.42
C PHE A 208 14.07 36.94 -9.18
N LYS A 209 13.71 37.86 -10.07
CA LYS A 209 14.63 38.69 -10.87
C LYS A 209 15.89 39.01 -10.06
N ARG A 210 17.07 38.65 -10.58
CA ARG A 210 18.38 38.89 -9.95
C ARG A 210 18.43 40.35 -9.49
N ARG A 211 18.58 40.60 -8.18
CA ARG A 211 18.84 41.96 -7.65
C ARG A 211 20.05 42.48 -8.41
N LYS A 212 19.85 43.45 -9.29
CA LYS A 212 20.97 44.23 -9.84
C LYS A 212 21.55 44.99 -8.64
N VAL A 213 22.79 44.67 -8.30
CA VAL A 213 23.60 45.50 -7.40
C VAL A 213 24.15 46.59 -8.32
N GLU A 214 23.54 47.77 -8.25
CA GLU A 214 24.18 49.03 -8.64
C GLU A 214 24.84 49.63 -7.40
#